data_AF-A0A1X7E4U5-F1
#
_entry.id   AF-A0A1X7E4U5-F1
#
_cell.length_a   1.000
_cell.length_b   1.000
_cell.length_c   1.000
_cell.angle_alpha   90.00
_cell.angle_beta   90.00
_cell.angle_gamma   90.00
#
_symmetry.space_group_name_H-M   'P 1'
#
loop_
_entity.id
_entity.type
_entity.pdbx_description
1 polymer ?
#
loop_
_entity_poly.entity_id
_entity_poly.type
_entity_poly.pdbx_seq_one_letter_code
_entity_poly.pdbx_strand_id
1 'polypeptide(L)'
;MRPLLPLALTLMLAACGDGESLSPPDARLPDGGRYRGQVVDGLLQGEGRIDYPNGSWYAGNFKDGQWHGLGEWHGSNGEVYRGQFDKGLFHGLGDLTTPGSHYAGTFSHGRRDGEGSLKQADQSYRGQFKDDQYEGAGELELADGSRYQGLFAKGKPNGAGVRSDASGNQFSGRFVDGQLQGSGTYDSTDGEQYIGEFKDNRLEGRGRYENADGDVWIGDFKDGSLIGEGELLGSDGSHYKGTFLDWRLSGQGSLQLPDGSQYVGGFDNDAYQGHGKLTLASGQVESGFWVNGVRVRDQKGKLLPDPLDLALLNQGRLLDEALARVPRSAPPIQLYSLVLAGDGQQSVFLREADYVSNMLKVRFGARGQVTLVNHRDQMTTRPMATRENLTRAARTLAERSGPEDLIFIYLTSHGSQDHQLVLDQPRLQLADLSSDELASALAPLKDRDKVIVISACYSGGYIAPLKDERTVIMTAARADRVSFGCSEEADFTYFGDALFAEALNQTDDLKQAFELARTSVAERERREGFEASEPQIWAPPAVLAHWKQLRKHQAEEALRNAAQAKAEEQAKTPASH
;
A
#
# COMPACT_ATOMS: atom_id res chain seq x y z
N MET A 1 61.44 -20.94 57.58
CA MET A 1 62.78 -20.32 57.51
C MET A 1 62.80 -19.39 56.29
N ARG A 2 63.12 -18.10 56.48
CA ARG A 2 63.48 -17.14 55.40
C ARG A 2 64.94 -17.40 54.94
N PRO A 3 65.35 -17.00 53.73
CA PRO A 3 65.81 -15.61 53.42
C PRO A 3 65.15 -15.05 52.12
N LEU A 4 64.78 -13.77 51.95
CA LEU A 4 65.50 -12.46 51.89
C LEU A 4 66.42 -12.25 50.64
N LEU A 5 65.84 -11.61 49.59
CA LEU A 5 66.29 -10.50 48.67
C LEU A 5 67.71 -10.49 48.01
N PRO A 6 68.00 -9.75 46.89
CA PRO A 6 67.33 -8.54 46.34
C PRO A 6 66.95 -8.60 44.82
N LEU A 7 65.85 -7.98 44.38
CA LEU A 7 65.71 -6.59 43.87
C LEU A 7 66.70 -6.19 42.75
N ALA A 8 66.26 -6.26 41.49
CA ALA A 8 66.75 -5.41 40.41
C ALA A 8 65.55 -4.98 39.54
N LEU A 9 65.11 -3.75 39.78
CA LEU A 9 64.14 -3.00 38.99
C LEU A 9 64.82 -2.59 37.68
N THR A 10 64.31 -3.00 36.52
CA THR A 10 64.62 -2.37 35.23
C THR A 10 63.33 -2.04 34.50
N LEU A 11 63.16 -0.75 34.26
CA LEU A 11 62.05 -0.12 33.56
C LEU A 11 61.93 -0.62 32.12
N MET A 12 60.67 -0.79 31.70
CA MET A 12 60.20 -0.79 30.31
C MET A 12 60.77 0.39 29.50
N LEU A 13 61.22 0.08 28.29
CA LEU A 13 61.14 0.94 27.11
C LEU A 13 60.94 0.02 25.89
N ALA A 14 59.75 -0.56 25.77
CA ALA A 14 59.28 -1.06 24.48
C ALA A 14 58.94 0.15 23.62
N ALA A 15 59.95 0.69 22.95
CA ALA A 15 59.77 1.64 21.86
C ALA A 15 59.20 0.87 20.66
N CYS A 16 57.88 0.66 20.65
CA CYS A 16 57.16 0.37 19.41
C CYS A 16 57.10 1.66 18.59
N GLY A 17 58.19 1.95 17.90
CA GLY A 17 58.27 2.96 16.86
C GLY A 17 59.06 2.37 15.70
N ASP A 18 58.63 2.68 14.47
CA ASP A 18 59.25 2.32 13.20
C ASP A 18 60.69 2.85 13.07
N GLY A 19 61.60 2.35 13.89
CA GLY A 19 63.01 2.70 13.93
C GLY A 19 63.84 1.63 13.26
N GLU A 20 64.63 2.03 12.27
CA GLU A 20 65.56 1.16 11.56
C GLU A 20 66.49 0.42 12.55
N SER A 21 66.56 -0.91 12.45
CA SER A 21 67.45 -1.73 13.27
C SER A 21 68.92 -1.30 13.08
N LEU A 22 69.63 -1.06 14.18
CA LEU A 22 71.02 -0.56 14.19
C LEU A 22 72.06 -1.58 13.71
N SER A 23 71.69 -2.84 13.48
CA SER A 23 72.58 -3.89 12.97
C SER A 23 72.63 -3.90 11.44
N PRO A 24 73.81 -4.07 10.82
CA PRO A 24 73.93 -4.17 9.36
C PRO A 24 73.15 -5.38 8.82
N PRO A 25 72.63 -5.32 7.58
CA PRO A 25 71.91 -6.45 6.98
C PRO A 25 72.85 -7.62 6.65
N ASP A 26 72.34 -8.84 6.73
CA ASP A 26 73.06 -10.08 6.39
C ASP A 26 73.31 -10.20 4.87
N ALA A 27 72.44 -9.61 4.05
CA ALA A 27 72.66 -9.45 2.61
C ALA A 27 72.07 -8.13 2.06
N ARG A 28 72.67 -7.62 0.99
CA ARG A 28 72.13 -6.51 0.19
C ARG A 28 71.89 -7.00 -1.24
N LEU A 29 70.66 -6.85 -1.72
CA LEU A 29 70.27 -7.26 -3.06
C LEU A 29 70.62 -6.16 -4.09
N PRO A 30 70.78 -6.50 -5.39
CA PRO A 30 71.07 -5.52 -6.44
C PRO A 30 70.04 -4.39 -6.58
N ASP A 31 68.79 -4.63 -6.15
CA ASP A 31 67.69 -3.66 -6.12
C ASP A 31 67.73 -2.74 -4.88
N GLY A 32 68.74 -2.87 -4.02
CA GLY A 32 68.89 -2.12 -2.78
C GLY A 32 68.13 -2.71 -1.59
N GLY A 33 67.48 -3.87 -1.75
CA GLY A 33 66.83 -4.60 -0.67
C GLY A 33 67.82 -5.01 0.43
N ARG A 34 67.43 -4.80 1.68
CA ARG A 34 68.23 -5.13 2.88
C ARG A 34 67.62 -6.35 3.54
N TYR A 35 68.28 -7.50 3.42
CA TYR A 35 67.82 -8.75 4.02
C TYR A 35 68.49 -9.03 5.36
N ARG A 36 67.72 -9.55 6.31
CA ARG A 36 68.16 -10.05 7.61
C ARG A 36 67.61 -11.45 7.81
N GLY A 37 68.48 -12.44 7.96
CA GLY A 37 68.12 -13.85 8.00
C GLY A 37 69.22 -14.75 7.43
N GLN A 38 68.93 -16.04 7.28
CA GLN A 38 69.90 -17.01 6.82
C GLN A 38 70.16 -16.89 5.30
N VAL A 39 71.44 -16.96 4.92
CA VAL A 39 71.91 -17.01 3.52
C VAL A 39 72.76 -18.26 3.36
N VAL A 40 72.39 -19.14 2.42
CA VAL A 40 73.11 -20.38 2.10
C VAL A 40 73.41 -20.39 0.61
N ASP A 41 74.69 -20.59 0.25
CA ASP A 41 75.17 -20.59 -1.13
C ASP A 41 74.74 -19.35 -1.95
N GLY A 42 74.67 -18.20 -1.27
CA GLY A 42 74.27 -16.92 -1.87
C GLY A 42 72.75 -16.75 -2.07
N LEU A 43 71.93 -17.72 -1.63
CA LEU A 43 70.47 -17.67 -1.70
C LEU A 43 69.86 -17.40 -0.32
N LEU A 44 68.79 -16.62 -0.29
CA LEU A 44 67.99 -16.37 0.92
C LEU A 44 67.26 -17.66 1.31
N GLN A 45 67.36 -18.09 2.57
CA GLN A 45 66.78 -19.34 3.08
C GLN A 45 66.21 -19.15 4.49
N GLY A 46 65.22 -19.98 4.85
CA GLY A 46 64.67 -20.04 6.21
C GLY A 46 63.88 -18.79 6.59
N GLU A 47 63.67 -18.55 7.87
CA GLU A 47 62.99 -17.35 8.35
C GLU A 47 63.88 -16.10 8.19
N GLY A 48 63.30 -15.02 7.67
CA GLY A 48 64.00 -13.75 7.50
C GLY A 48 63.07 -12.58 7.20
N ARG A 49 63.66 -11.40 7.04
CA ARG A 49 62.98 -10.17 6.65
C ARG A 49 63.79 -9.41 5.60
N ILE A 50 63.13 -8.95 4.54
CA ILE A 50 63.71 -8.06 3.53
C ILE A 50 62.97 -6.71 3.54
N ASP A 51 63.71 -5.62 3.69
CA ASP A 51 63.20 -4.25 3.59
C ASP A 51 63.67 -3.61 2.28
N TYR A 52 62.74 -3.13 1.46
CA TYR A 52 63.02 -2.51 0.15
C TYR A 52 63.12 -0.98 0.25
N PRO A 53 63.89 -0.31 -0.64
CA PRO A 53 64.03 1.15 -0.64
C PRO A 53 62.72 1.91 -0.86
N ASN A 54 61.72 1.31 -1.51
CA ASN A 54 60.41 1.91 -1.72
C ASN A 54 59.50 1.88 -0.46
N GLY A 55 60.01 1.35 0.67
CA GLY A 55 59.27 1.22 1.92
C GLY A 55 58.49 -0.09 2.06
N SER A 56 58.44 -0.93 1.01
CA SER A 56 57.83 -2.26 1.10
C SER A 56 58.72 -3.21 1.90
N TRP A 57 58.15 -4.22 2.52
CA TRP A 57 58.93 -5.27 3.19
C TRP A 57 58.20 -6.61 3.21
N TYR A 58 58.97 -7.69 3.24
CA TYR A 58 58.46 -9.04 3.46
C TYR A 58 59.15 -9.65 4.69
N ALA A 59 58.40 -10.31 5.56
CA ALA A 59 58.92 -11.11 6.66
C ALA A 59 58.28 -12.49 6.65
N GLY A 60 59.07 -13.56 6.62
CA GLY A 60 58.56 -14.92 6.53
C GLY A 60 59.63 -15.90 6.10
N ASN A 61 59.18 -17.03 5.56
CA ASN A 61 60.07 -18.09 5.10
C ASN A 61 60.59 -17.82 3.67
N PHE A 62 61.86 -18.15 3.45
CA PHE A 62 62.53 -18.07 2.17
C PHE A 62 62.98 -19.46 1.74
N LYS A 63 62.84 -19.74 0.45
CA LYS A 63 63.38 -20.95 -0.18
C LYS A 63 63.99 -20.59 -1.53
N ASP A 64 65.27 -20.90 -1.70
CA ASP A 64 66.02 -20.68 -2.93
C ASP A 64 65.92 -19.23 -3.44
N GLY A 65 66.00 -18.27 -2.51
CA GLY A 65 65.92 -16.84 -2.78
C GLY A 65 64.51 -16.27 -2.97
N GLN A 66 63.45 -17.10 -2.92
CA GLN A 66 62.07 -16.68 -3.13
C GLN A 66 61.27 -16.74 -1.82
N TRP A 67 60.24 -15.89 -1.69
CA TRP A 67 59.28 -15.98 -0.59
C TRP A 67 58.50 -17.30 -0.70
N HIS A 68 58.41 -18.03 0.40
CA HIS A 68 57.81 -19.37 0.44
C HIS A 68 57.18 -19.63 1.80
N GLY A 69 56.21 -20.55 1.90
CA GLY A 69 55.59 -20.89 3.18
C GLY A 69 54.85 -19.71 3.82
N LEU A 70 54.72 -19.68 5.15
CA LEU A 70 54.03 -18.59 5.84
C LEU A 70 54.88 -17.32 5.89
N GLY A 71 54.24 -16.18 5.65
CA GLY A 71 54.86 -14.86 5.78
C GLY A 71 53.86 -13.71 5.75
N GLU A 72 54.40 -12.51 5.86
CA GLU A 72 53.70 -11.23 5.83
C GLU A 72 54.40 -10.28 4.85
N TRP A 73 53.64 -9.71 3.93
CA TRP A 73 54.07 -8.70 2.96
C TRP A 73 53.39 -7.37 3.25
N HIS A 74 54.17 -6.29 3.23
CA HIS A 74 53.70 -4.91 3.28
C HIS A 74 54.19 -4.19 2.04
N GLY A 75 53.27 -3.81 1.16
CA GLY A 75 53.55 -3.04 -0.04
C GLY A 75 53.59 -1.54 0.23
N SER A 76 54.38 -0.80 -0.55
CA SER A 76 54.47 0.66 -0.48
C SER A 76 53.16 1.39 -0.83
N ASN A 77 52.18 0.68 -1.39
CA ASN A 77 50.83 1.15 -1.70
C ASN A 77 49.83 0.98 -0.52
N GLY A 78 50.29 0.48 0.64
CA GLY A 78 49.44 0.19 1.80
C GLY A 78 48.76 -1.18 1.75
N GLU A 79 49.11 -2.02 0.79
CA GLU A 79 48.69 -3.43 0.75
C GLU A 79 49.42 -4.23 1.84
N VAL A 80 48.68 -5.05 2.57
CA VAL A 80 49.21 -5.99 3.56
C VAL A 80 48.66 -7.37 3.25
N TYR A 81 49.54 -8.34 3.00
CA TYR A 81 49.17 -9.74 2.84
C TYR A 81 49.77 -10.59 3.96
N ARG A 82 48.96 -11.47 4.56
CA ARG A 82 49.36 -12.44 5.57
C ARG A 82 48.88 -13.82 5.16
N GLY A 83 49.78 -14.72 4.83
CA GLY A 83 49.37 -16.03 4.33
C GLY A 83 50.51 -16.86 3.82
N GLN A 84 50.17 -17.86 3.00
CA GLN A 84 51.17 -18.73 2.39
C GLN A 84 51.70 -18.09 1.09
N PHE A 85 52.95 -18.40 0.77
CA PHE A 85 53.63 -18.00 -0.44
C PHE A 85 54.19 -19.25 -1.15
N ASP A 86 54.09 -19.27 -2.47
CA ASP A 86 54.83 -20.23 -3.31
C ASP A 86 55.53 -19.48 -4.44
N LYS A 87 56.85 -19.66 -4.56
CA LYS A 87 57.69 -19.02 -5.58
C LYS A 87 57.48 -17.50 -5.68
N GLY A 88 57.42 -16.83 -4.52
CA GLY A 88 57.23 -15.38 -4.44
C GLY A 88 55.78 -14.89 -4.62
N LEU A 89 54.82 -15.77 -4.90
CA LEU A 89 53.41 -15.40 -5.15
C LEU A 89 52.52 -15.78 -3.97
N PHE A 90 51.43 -15.04 -3.76
CA PHE A 90 50.38 -15.42 -2.81
C PHE A 90 49.81 -16.81 -3.18
N HIS A 91 49.69 -17.67 -2.18
CA HIS A 91 49.25 -19.05 -2.35
C HIS A 91 48.48 -19.53 -1.12
N GLY A 92 47.69 -20.59 -1.27
CA GLY A 92 47.01 -21.24 -0.15
C GLY A 92 46.07 -20.30 0.58
N LEU A 93 45.90 -20.48 1.89
CA LEU A 93 45.09 -19.58 2.72
C LEU A 93 45.86 -18.29 3.03
N GLY A 94 45.17 -17.15 2.87
CA GLY A 94 45.73 -15.84 3.18
C GLY A 94 44.68 -14.76 3.43
N ASP A 95 45.15 -13.68 4.02
CA ASP A 95 44.42 -12.45 4.31
C ASP A 95 45.11 -11.28 3.59
N LEU A 96 44.39 -10.58 2.73
CA LEU A 96 44.86 -9.46 1.92
C LEU A 96 44.05 -8.21 2.27
N THR A 97 44.69 -7.25 2.91
CA THR A 97 44.14 -5.93 3.19
C THR A 97 44.75 -4.91 2.24
N THR A 98 43.92 -4.09 1.60
CA THR A 98 44.33 -2.90 0.85
C THR A 98 43.61 -1.68 1.46
N PRO A 99 43.98 -0.43 1.11
CA PRO A 99 43.29 0.75 1.62
C PRO A 99 41.76 0.76 1.41
N GLY A 100 41.23 0.01 0.44
CA GLY A 100 39.81 -0.02 0.10
C GLY A 100 39.15 -1.40 0.16
N SER A 101 39.88 -2.46 0.51
CA SER A 101 39.33 -3.83 0.50
C SER A 101 40.00 -4.75 1.51
N HIS A 102 39.26 -5.76 1.94
CA HIS A 102 39.77 -6.86 2.74
C HIS A 102 39.32 -8.18 2.13
N TYR A 103 40.25 -9.07 1.82
CA TYR A 103 39.96 -10.41 1.33
C TYR A 103 40.57 -11.46 2.27
N ALA A 104 39.75 -12.41 2.71
CA ALA A 104 40.21 -13.60 3.42
C ALA A 104 39.77 -14.84 2.66
N GLY A 105 40.71 -15.67 2.22
CA GLY A 105 40.39 -16.83 1.40
C GLY A 105 41.61 -17.52 0.80
N THR A 106 41.40 -18.16 -0.33
CA THR A 106 42.40 -18.98 -1.01
C THR A 106 43.01 -18.28 -2.22
N PHE A 107 44.31 -18.48 -2.39
CA PHE A 107 45.11 -17.91 -3.47
C PHE A 107 45.82 -18.99 -4.29
N SER A 108 45.92 -18.77 -5.59
CA SER A 108 46.68 -19.59 -6.52
C SER A 108 47.40 -18.68 -7.52
N HIS A 109 48.72 -18.88 -7.68
CA HIS A 109 49.55 -18.08 -8.59
C HIS A 109 49.39 -16.56 -8.40
N GLY A 110 49.25 -16.10 -7.15
CA GLY A 110 49.10 -14.68 -6.83
C GLY A 110 47.69 -14.11 -7.02
N ARG A 111 46.71 -14.91 -7.44
CA ARG A 111 45.31 -14.50 -7.65
C ARG A 111 44.38 -15.18 -6.67
N ARG A 112 43.23 -14.55 -6.39
CA ARG A 112 42.14 -15.18 -5.62
C ARG A 112 41.58 -16.35 -6.43
N ASP A 113 41.62 -17.55 -5.86
CA ASP A 113 41.22 -18.81 -6.52
C ASP A 113 40.79 -19.82 -5.46
N GLY A 114 39.53 -20.24 -5.49
CA GLY A 114 38.87 -21.05 -4.47
C GLY A 114 37.89 -20.24 -3.60
N GLU A 115 37.60 -20.71 -2.40
CA GLU A 115 36.66 -20.03 -1.50
C GLU A 115 37.28 -18.82 -0.80
N GLY A 116 36.48 -17.77 -0.61
CA GLY A 116 36.89 -16.58 0.13
C GLY A 116 35.76 -15.61 0.45
N SER A 117 36.09 -14.59 1.23
CA SER A 117 35.23 -13.46 1.55
C SER A 117 35.94 -12.16 1.23
N LEU A 118 35.34 -11.34 0.38
CA LEU A 118 35.81 -10.01 -0.01
C LEU A 118 34.87 -8.96 0.59
N LYS A 119 35.44 -7.96 1.28
CA LYS A 119 34.73 -6.78 1.75
C LYS A 119 35.34 -5.54 1.14
N GLN A 120 34.51 -4.70 0.54
CA GLN A 120 34.86 -3.41 -0.04
C GLN A 120 33.95 -2.32 0.56
N ALA A 121 34.16 -1.05 0.19
CA ALA A 121 33.37 0.06 0.72
C ALA A 121 31.88 -0.02 0.31
N ASP A 122 31.63 -0.54 -0.88
CA ASP A 122 30.36 -0.51 -1.62
C ASP A 122 29.73 -1.91 -1.81
N GLN A 123 30.46 -2.97 -1.49
CA GLN A 123 29.96 -4.34 -1.61
C GLN A 123 30.69 -5.33 -0.70
N SER A 124 30.04 -6.45 -0.41
CA SER A 124 30.66 -7.63 0.18
C SER A 124 30.27 -8.88 -0.58
N TYR A 125 31.23 -9.80 -0.75
CA TYR A 125 31.03 -11.06 -1.45
C TYR A 125 31.59 -12.21 -0.64
N ARG A 126 30.85 -13.31 -0.54
CA ARG A 126 31.30 -14.58 0.02
C ARG A 126 31.01 -15.69 -0.98
N GLY A 127 32.03 -16.42 -1.41
CA GLY A 127 31.82 -17.50 -2.36
C GLY A 127 33.11 -17.97 -3.01
N GLN A 128 32.95 -18.61 -4.15
CA GLN A 128 34.05 -19.10 -4.96
C GLN A 128 34.62 -17.99 -5.86
N PHE A 129 35.92 -18.07 -6.10
CA PHE A 129 36.71 -17.19 -6.95
C PHE A 129 37.48 -18.02 -7.97
N LYS A 130 37.64 -17.48 -9.17
CA LYS A 130 38.58 -17.97 -10.17
C LYS A 130 39.28 -16.81 -10.85
N ASP A 131 40.61 -16.80 -10.78
CA ASP A 131 41.45 -15.76 -11.41
C ASP A 131 40.94 -14.33 -11.10
N ASP A 132 40.74 -14.05 -9.81
CA ASP A 132 40.25 -12.77 -9.27
C ASP A 132 38.79 -12.40 -9.59
N GLN A 133 38.02 -13.28 -10.22
CA GLN A 133 36.60 -13.08 -10.53
C GLN A 133 35.71 -13.97 -9.68
N TYR A 134 34.48 -13.54 -9.40
CA TYR A 134 33.45 -14.40 -8.81
C TYR A 134 33.11 -15.53 -9.77
N GLU A 135 33.07 -16.75 -9.25
CA GLU A 135 32.81 -17.96 -10.01
C GLU A 135 32.01 -18.92 -9.12
N GLY A 136 31.22 -19.83 -9.68
CA GLY A 136 30.53 -20.85 -8.89
C GLY A 136 29.49 -20.27 -7.93
N ALA A 137 29.27 -20.93 -6.79
CA ALA A 137 28.27 -20.47 -5.82
C ALA A 137 28.81 -19.33 -4.95
N GLY A 138 27.97 -18.31 -4.73
CA GLY A 138 28.30 -17.19 -3.85
C GLY A 138 27.10 -16.35 -3.43
N GLU A 139 27.38 -15.39 -2.55
CA GLU A 139 26.48 -14.36 -2.07
C GLU A 139 27.16 -13.00 -2.22
N LEU A 140 26.47 -12.06 -2.87
CA LEU A 140 26.87 -10.67 -3.07
C LEU A 140 25.87 -9.76 -2.36
N GLU A 141 26.35 -8.83 -1.55
CA GLU A 141 25.58 -7.78 -0.91
C GLU A 141 26.16 -6.42 -1.32
N LEU A 142 25.30 -5.50 -1.75
CA LEU A 142 25.66 -4.14 -2.13
C LEU A 142 25.34 -3.15 -0.99
N ALA A 143 25.95 -1.97 -1.02
CA ALA A 143 25.77 -0.95 0.02
C ALA A 143 24.34 -0.40 0.15
N ASP A 144 23.51 -0.53 -0.89
CA ASP A 144 22.09 -0.16 -0.86
C ASP A 144 21.20 -1.22 -0.18
N GLY A 145 21.77 -2.36 0.22
CA GLY A 145 21.04 -3.48 0.81
C GLY A 145 20.59 -4.54 -0.21
N SER A 146 20.76 -4.30 -1.51
CA SER A 146 20.50 -5.29 -2.56
C SER A 146 21.40 -6.52 -2.40
N ARG A 147 20.86 -7.71 -2.65
CA ARG A 147 21.58 -8.98 -2.51
C ARG A 147 21.39 -9.89 -3.70
N TYR A 148 22.37 -10.73 -3.98
CA TYR A 148 22.23 -11.87 -4.88
C TYR A 148 22.87 -13.10 -4.25
N GLN A 149 22.13 -14.20 -4.22
CA GLN A 149 22.60 -15.51 -3.79
C GLN A 149 22.39 -16.50 -4.93
N GLY A 150 23.46 -17.11 -5.43
CA GLY A 150 23.34 -18.05 -6.55
C GLY A 150 24.65 -18.33 -7.25
N LEU A 151 24.53 -18.75 -8.50
CA LEU A 151 25.68 -19.05 -9.35
C LEU A 151 26.24 -17.79 -10.00
N PHE A 152 27.57 -17.75 -10.11
CA PHE A 152 28.37 -16.73 -10.77
C PHE A 152 29.22 -17.36 -11.86
N ALA A 153 29.44 -16.60 -12.94
CA ALA A 153 30.46 -16.90 -13.93
C ALA A 153 31.08 -15.58 -14.39
N LYS A 154 32.42 -15.53 -14.44
CA LYS A 154 33.16 -14.34 -14.89
C LYS A 154 32.74 -13.04 -14.17
N GLY A 155 32.55 -13.14 -12.86
CA GLY A 155 32.21 -11.99 -12.00
C GLY A 155 30.73 -11.57 -12.01
N LYS A 156 29.85 -12.26 -12.76
CA LYS A 156 28.43 -11.88 -12.86
C LYS A 156 27.50 -13.01 -12.41
N PRO A 157 26.30 -12.69 -11.88
CA PRO A 157 25.22 -13.66 -11.72
C PRO A 157 24.95 -14.42 -13.02
N ASN A 158 25.12 -15.74 -12.99
CA ASN A 158 24.96 -16.59 -14.16
C ASN A 158 24.58 -18.02 -13.73
N GLY A 159 23.36 -18.45 -14.04
CA GLY A 159 22.78 -19.70 -13.55
C GLY A 159 21.61 -19.47 -12.57
N ALA A 160 21.25 -20.48 -11.79
CA ALA A 160 20.17 -20.36 -10.82
C ALA A 160 20.58 -19.43 -9.65
N GLY A 161 19.65 -18.59 -9.21
CA GLY A 161 19.86 -17.70 -8.07
C GLY A 161 18.60 -16.97 -7.61
N VAL A 162 18.79 -16.19 -6.57
CA VAL A 162 17.80 -15.30 -5.96
C VAL A 162 18.42 -13.92 -5.81
N ARG A 163 17.75 -12.89 -6.31
CA ARG A 163 18.14 -11.47 -6.16
C ARG A 163 17.11 -10.76 -5.32
N SER A 164 17.54 -10.02 -4.30
CA SER A 164 16.69 -9.03 -3.62
C SER A 164 17.17 -7.61 -3.96
N ASP A 165 16.25 -6.69 -4.21
CA ASP A 165 16.57 -5.27 -4.34
C ASP A 165 16.66 -4.56 -2.97
N ALA A 166 16.98 -3.27 -2.97
CA ALA A 166 17.08 -2.44 -1.76
C ALA A 166 15.76 -2.29 -0.99
N SER A 167 14.62 -2.46 -1.65
CA SER A 167 13.29 -2.44 -1.03
C SER A 167 12.92 -3.78 -0.40
N GLY A 168 13.64 -4.85 -0.74
CA GLY A 168 13.40 -6.20 -0.26
C GLY A 168 12.61 -7.08 -1.24
N ASN A 169 12.27 -6.58 -2.43
CA ASN A 169 11.57 -7.38 -3.43
C ASN A 169 12.49 -8.47 -3.96
N GLN A 170 11.96 -9.67 -4.10
CA GLN A 170 12.71 -10.87 -4.43
C GLN A 170 12.42 -11.32 -5.87
N PHE A 171 13.48 -11.69 -6.58
CA PHE A 171 13.44 -12.28 -7.90
C PHE A 171 14.17 -13.63 -7.86
N SER A 172 13.53 -14.69 -8.31
CA SER A 172 14.15 -16.02 -8.36
C SER A 172 14.10 -16.60 -9.78
N GLY A 173 15.13 -17.33 -10.18
CA GLY A 173 15.15 -18.02 -11.47
C GLY A 173 16.55 -18.13 -12.06
N ARG A 174 16.62 -18.20 -13.40
CA ARG A 174 17.89 -18.32 -14.13
C ARG A 174 18.39 -16.95 -14.57
N PHE A 175 19.60 -16.62 -14.17
CA PHE A 175 20.30 -15.41 -14.57
C PHE A 175 21.28 -15.69 -15.72
N VAL A 176 21.38 -14.76 -16.66
CA VAL A 176 22.39 -14.74 -17.72
C VAL A 176 23.01 -13.35 -17.74
N ASP A 177 24.30 -13.27 -17.46
CA ASP A 177 25.06 -12.01 -17.39
C ASP A 177 24.41 -10.94 -16.49
N GLY A 178 23.84 -11.35 -15.36
CA GLY A 178 23.18 -10.45 -14.40
C GLY A 178 21.68 -10.25 -14.61
N GLN A 179 21.12 -10.74 -15.71
CA GLN A 179 19.71 -10.53 -16.06
C GLN A 179 18.89 -11.80 -15.89
N LEU A 180 17.70 -11.67 -15.28
CA LEU A 180 16.75 -12.76 -15.15
C LEU A 180 16.15 -13.11 -16.52
N GLN A 181 16.15 -14.41 -16.85
CA GLN A 181 15.72 -14.96 -18.14
C GLN A 181 14.95 -16.27 -17.95
N GLY A 182 13.95 -16.51 -18.81
CA GLY A 182 13.14 -17.72 -18.77
C GLY A 182 12.26 -17.77 -17.52
N SER A 183 11.88 -18.97 -17.08
CA SER A 183 10.98 -19.12 -15.93
C SER A 183 11.59 -18.58 -14.64
N GLY A 184 10.79 -17.83 -13.88
CA GLY A 184 11.18 -17.27 -12.59
C GLY A 184 9.98 -16.87 -11.74
N THR A 185 10.29 -16.31 -10.57
CA THR A 185 9.31 -15.67 -9.70
C THR A 185 9.73 -14.25 -9.35
N TYR A 186 8.74 -13.41 -9.10
CA TYR A 186 8.90 -12.13 -8.43
C TYR A 186 7.94 -12.07 -7.25
N ASP A 187 8.43 -11.65 -6.10
CA ASP A 187 7.70 -11.51 -4.86
C ASP A 187 8.02 -10.13 -4.27
N SER A 188 7.03 -9.25 -4.20
CA SER A 188 7.15 -7.90 -3.65
C SER A 188 7.01 -7.93 -2.12
N THR A 189 7.61 -6.96 -1.43
CA THR A 189 7.34 -6.75 0.00
C THR A 189 5.90 -6.32 0.27
N ASP A 190 5.23 -5.77 -0.73
CA ASP A 190 3.85 -5.27 -0.64
C ASP A 190 2.81 -6.36 -0.97
N GLY A 191 3.25 -7.60 -1.19
CA GLY A 191 2.36 -8.76 -1.39
C GLY A 191 2.07 -9.12 -2.85
N GLU A 192 2.56 -8.34 -3.82
CA GLU A 192 2.45 -8.69 -5.24
C GLU A 192 3.31 -9.91 -5.58
N GLN A 193 2.78 -10.81 -6.41
CA GLN A 193 3.48 -12.02 -6.85
C GLN A 193 3.37 -12.22 -8.35
N TYR A 194 4.47 -12.63 -8.98
CA TYR A 194 4.46 -13.09 -10.35
C TYR A 194 5.17 -14.43 -10.49
N ILE A 195 4.56 -15.35 -11.23
CA ILE A 195 5.14 -16.64 -11.62
C ILE A 195 4.98 -16.78 -13.13
N GLY A 196 6.08 -16.80 -13.87
CA GLY A 196 6.03 -16.85 -15.33
C GLY A 196 7.40 -16.74 -15.98
N GLU A 197 7.43 -16.37 -17.26
CA GLU A 197 8.66 -16.16 -18.00
C GLU A 197 9.18 -14.72 -17.85
N PHE A 198 10.49 -14.58 -17.93
CA PHE A 198 11.19 -13.32 -17.86
C PHE A 198 12.10 -13.17 -19.08
N LYS A 199 12.26 -11.93 -19.51
CA LYS A 199 13.28 -11.53 -20.49
C LYS A 199 13.90 -10.22 -20.08
N ASP A 200 15.22 -10.21 -19.93
CA ASP A 200 16.00 -9.02 -19.54
C ASP A 200 15.45 -8.35 -18.25
N ASN A 201 15.03 -9.16 -17.28
CA ASN A 201 14.35 -8.77 -16.02
C ASN A 201 12.89 -8.26 -16.14
N ARG A 202 12.25 -8.34 -17.32
CA ARG A 202 10.83 -7.99 -17.51
C ARG A 202 9.97 -9.23 -17.60
N LEU A 203 8.69 -9.10 -17.21
CA LEU A 203 7.68 -10.13 -17.43
C LEU A 203 7.51 -10.34 -18.95
N GLU A 204 7.56 -11.59 -19.38
CA GLU A 204 7.46 -11.98 -20.78
C GLU A 204 6.71 -13.32 -20.87
N GLY A 205 6.11 -13.63 -22.02
CA GLY A 205 5.49 -14.94 -22.24
C GLY A 205 4.36 -15.23 -21.26
N ARG A 206 4.10 -16.51 -20.96
CA ARG A 206 2.99 -16.87 -20.07
C ARG A 206 3.33 -16.65 -18.61
N GLY A 207 2.40 -16.06 -17.87
CA GLY A 207 2.54 -15.87 -16.43
C GLY A 207 1.22 -15.79 -15.68
N ARG A 208 1.35 -15.83 -14.35
CA ARG A 208 0.32 -15.50 -13.37
C ARG A 208 0.84 -14.34 -12.54
N TYR A 209 0.12 -13.23 -12.54
CA TYR A 209 0.36 -12.07 -11.69
C TYR A 209 -0.74 -11.98 -10.64
N GLU A 210 -0.40 -11.68 -9.40
CA GLU A 210 -1.31 -11.41 -8.29
C GLU A 210 -0.91 -10.08 -7.66
N ASN A 211 -1.86 -9.15 -7.54
CA ASN A 211 -1.61 -7.86 -6.87
C ASN A 211 -1.74 -8.00 -5.35
N ALA A 212 -1.46 -6.92 -4.61
CA ALA A 212 -1.59 -6.87 -3.17
C ALA A 212 -3.04 -7.09 -2.66
N ASP A 213 -4.04 -6.77 -3.49
CA ASP A 213 -5.47 -6.92 -3.17
C ASP A 213 -5.97 -8.37 -3.37
N GLY A 214 -5.16 -9.24 -3.99
CA GLY A 214 -5.48 -10.65 -4.24
C GLY A 214 -6.18 -10.92 -5.57
N ASP A 215 -6.28 -9.92 -6.45
CA ASP A 215 -6.72 -10.10 -7.83
C ASP A 215 -5.63 -10.83 -8.63
N VAL A 216 -6.05 -11.75 -9.50
CA VAL A 216 -5.14 -12.63 -10.22
C VAL A 216 -5.33 -12.49 -11.73
N TRP A 217 -4.26 -12.13 -12.43
CA TRP A 217 -4.21 -12.11 -13.90
C TRP A 217 -3.40 -13.28 -14.43
N ILE A 218 -3.94 -13.97 -15.42
CA ILE A 218 -3.29 -15.11 -16.09
C ILE A 218 -3.31 -14.84 -17.59
N GLY A 219 -2.16 -14.83 -18.25
CA GLY A 219 -2.11 -14.59 -19.69
C GLY A 219 -0.70 -14.44 -20.24
N ASP A 220 -0.62 -13.86 -21.43
CA ASP A 220 0.64 -13.55 -22.11
C ASP A 220 1.13 -12.13 -21.74
N PHE A 221 2.40 -12.02 -21.37
CA PHE A 221 3.07 -10.80 -21.00
C PHE A 221 4.08 -10.41 -22.08
N LYS A 222 4.22 -9.10 -22.32
CA LYS A 222 5.23 -8.57 -23.23
C LYS A 222 5.74 -7.24 -22.70
N ASP A 223 7.05 -7.12 -22.55
CA ASP A 223 7.69 -5.91 -22.01
C ASP A 223 7.11 -5.47 -20.64
N GLY A 224 6.64 -6.43 -19.83
CA GLY A 224 6.01 -6.16 -18.53
C GLY A 224 4.49 -5.90 -18.56
N SER A 225 3.87 -5.77 -19.74
CA SER A 225 2.42 -5.59 -19.87
C SER A 225 1.70 -6.91 -20.14
N LEU A 226 0.53 -7.11 -19.51
CA LEU A 226 -0.41 -8.16 -19.91
C LEU A 226 -1.08 -7.78 -21.25
N ILE A 227 -1.00 -8.68 -22.23
CA ILE A 227 -1.55 -8.49 -23.57
C ILE A 227 -2.20 -9.77 -24.11
N GLY A 228 -3.11 -9.63 -25.07
CA GLY A 228 -3.71 -10.78 -25.75
C GLY A 228 -4.69 -11.54 -24.86
N GLU A 229 -4.90 -12.83 -25.12
CA GLU A 229 -5.90 -13.60 -24.37
C GLU A 229 -5.44 -13.87 -22.94
N GLY A 230 -6.35 -13.69 -21.98
CA GLY A 230 -6.08 -13.95 -20.58
C GLY A 230 -7.35 -14.10 -19.75
N GLU A 231 -7.13 -14.26 -18.45
CA GLU A 231 -8.17 -14.35 -17.42
C GLU A 231 -7.81 -13.40 -16.28
N LEU A 232 -8.83 -12.74 -15.71
CA LEU A 232 -8.73 -12.00 -14.46
C LEU A 232 -9.71 -12.63 -13.47
N LEU A 233 -9.21 -13.07 -12.33
CA LEU A 233 -9.98 -13.54 -11.19
C LEU A 233 -9.92 -12.44 -10.12
N GLY A 234 -11.03 -11.73 -9.93
CA GLY A 234 -11.13 -10.70 -8.92
C GLY A 234 -11.26 -11.30 -7.52
N SER A 235 -10.62 -10.68 -6.55
CA SER A 235 -10.77 -10.97 -5.12
C SER A 235 -12.23 -10.79 -4.65
N ASP A 236 -12.99 -9.93 -5.34
CA ASP A 236 -14.43 -9.68 -5.17
C ASP A 236 -15.33 -10.81 -5.72
N GLY A 237 -14.74 -11.83 -6.36
CA GLY A 237 -15.44 -12.93 -7.02
C GLY A 237 -15.84 -12.64 -8.47
N SER A 238 -15.47 -11.48 -9.02
CA SER A 238 -15.57 -11.21 -10.45
C SER A 238 -14.63 -12.13 -11.23
N HIS A 239 -15.01 -12.41 -12.47
CA HIS A 239 -14.20 -13.25 -13.35
C HIS A 239 -14.33 -12.78 -14.79
N TYR A 240 -13.22 -12.35 -15.36
CA TYR A 240 -13.12 -12.00 -16.76
C TYR A 240 -12.30 -13.03 -17.53
N LYS A 241 -12.75 -13.34 -18.74
CA LYS A 241 -12.01 -14.10 -19.73
C LYS A 241 -12.13 -13.45 -21.09
N GLY A 242 -11.01 -13.07 -21.69
CA GLY A 242 -10.99 -12.39 -22.98
C GLY A 242 -9.64 -11.73 -23.28
N THR A 243 -9.66 -10.72 -24.14
CA THR A 243 -8.44 -10.04 -24.57
C THR A 243 -8.05 -8.90 -23.63
N PHE A 244 -6.75 -8.74 -23.37
CA PHE A 244 -6.14 -7.64 -22.65
C PHE A 244 -5.26 -6.79 -23.57
N LEU A 245 -5.17 -5.51 -23.23
CA LEU A 245 -4.18 -4.58 -23.78
C LEU A 245 -3.70 -3.68 -22.66
N ASP A 246 -2.41 -3.73 -22.35
CA ASP A 246 -1.79 -2.96 -21.27
C ASP A 246 -2.57 -3.07 -19.95
N TRP A 247 -2.80 -4.32 -19.51
CA TRP A 247 -3.54 -4.68 -18.30
C TRP A 247 -5.06 -4.43 -18.32
N ARG A 248 -5.57 -3.76 -19.34
CA ARG A 248 -7.00 -3.42 -19.46
C ARG A 248 -7.77 -4.42 -20.28
N LEU A 249 -9.03 -4.65 -19.92
CA LEU A 249 -9.94 -5.46 -20.71
C LEU A 249 -10.13 -4.76 -22.07
N SER A 250 -9.97 -5.53 -23.14
CA SER A 250 -10.04 -5.04 -24.52
C SER A 250 -10.62 -6.14 -25.42
N GLY A 251 -10.84 -5.82 -26.69
CA GLY A 251 -11.25 -6.81 -27.69
C GLY A 251 -12.59 -7.46 -27.35
N GLN A 252 -12.64 -8.80 -27.32
CA GLN A 252 -13.84 -9.55 -26.96
C GLN A 252 -13.61 -10.29 -25.64
N GLY A 253 -14.66 -10.43 -24.83
CA GLY A 253 -14.57 -11.19 -23.59
C GLY A 253 -15.91 -11.50 -22.95
N SER A 254 -15.82 -12.23 -21.85
CA SER A 254 -16.91 -12.53 -20.93
C SER A 254 -16.51 -12.05 -19.53
N LEU A 255 -17.26 -11.11 -18.97
CA LEU A 255 -17.12 -10.66 -17.58
C LEU A 255 -18.30 -11.19 -16.76
N GLN A 256 -18.02 -11.90 -15.69
CA GLN A 256 -18.96 -12.21 -14.62
C GLN A 256 -18.69 -11.25 -13.46
N LEU A 257 -19.74 -10.57 -13.00
CA LEU A 257 -19.70 -9.65 -11.87
C LEU A 257 -20.02 -10.38 -10.56
N PRO A 258 -19.64 -9.83 -9.40
CA PRO A 258 -19.88 -10.45 -8.09
C PRO A 258 -21.36 -10.71 -7.78
N ASP A 259 -22.26 -9.86 -8.29
CA ASP A 259 -23.71 -10.02 -8.14
C ASP A 259 -24.30 -11.19 -8.95
N GLY A 260 -23.47 -11.85 -9.78
CA GLY A 260 -23.85 -12.93 -10.69
C GLY A 260 -24.27 -12.45 -12.08
N SER A 261 -24.30 -11.14 -12.33
CA SER A 261 -24.53 -10.59 -13.66
C SER A 261 -23.39 -10.96 -14.60
N GLN A 262 -23.69 -11.17 -15.88
CA GLN A 262 -22.71 -11.57 -16.89
C GLN A 262 -22.81 -10.70 -18.14
N TYR A 263 -21.70 -10.08 -18.54
CA TYR A 263 -21.55 -9.43 -19.83
C TYR A 263 -20.73 -10.28 -20.79
N VAL A 264 -21.21 -10.46 -22.01
CA VAL A 264 -20.45 -11.07 -23.12
C VAL A 264 -20.49 -10.13 -24.31
N GLY A 265 -19.33 -9.68 -24.77
CA GLY A 265 -19.24 -8.70 -25.86
C GLY A 265 -17.86 -8.07 -25.98
N GLY A 266 -17.83 -6.87 -26.56
CA GLY A 266 -16.59 -6.13 -26.73
C GLY A 266 -16.22 -5.27 -25.52
N PHE A 267 -14.92 -5.02 -25.38
CA PHE A 267 -14.34 -4.15 -24.36
C PHE A 267 -13.35 -3.18 -25.01
N ASP A 268 -13.27 -1.97 -24.45
CA ASP A 268 -12.25 -0.98 -24.76
C ASP A 268 -11.93 -0.20 -23.49
N ASN A 269 -10.69 -0.33 -23.00
CA ASN A 269 -10.24 0.27 -21.74
C ASN A 269 -11.21 -0.03 -20.58
N ASP A 270 -11.46 -1.31 -20.32
CA ASP A 270 -12.31 -1.81 -19.22
C ASP A 270 -13.83 -1.58 -19.42
N ALA A 271 -14.22 -0.71 -20.35
CA ALA A 271 -15.62 -0.40 -20.61
C ALA A 271 -16.24 -1.31 -21.67
N TYR A 272 -17.53 -1.64 -21.50
CA TYR A 272 -18.31 -2.33 -22.54
C TYR A 272 -18.35 -1.52 -23.84
N GLN A 273 -18.02 -2.17 -24.95
CA GLN A 273 -17.84 -1.53 -26.24
C GLN A 273 -18.37 -2.40 -27.38
N GLY A 274 -19.04 -1.78 -28.34
CA GLY A 274 -19.56 -2.49 -29.51
C GLY A 274 -20.72 -3.42 -29.19
N HIS A 275 -20.87 -4.52 -29.94
CA HIS A 275 -21.97 -5.46 -29.70
C HIS A 275 -21.74 -6.29 -28.45
N GLY A 276 -22.78 -6.39 -27.61
CA GLY A 276 -22.70 -7.18 -26.39
C GLY A 276 -24.05 -7.50 -25.76
N LYS A 277 -24.03 -8.45 -24.83
CA LYS A 277 -25.18 -8.96 -24.07
C LYS A 277 -24.85 -8.96 -22.59
N LEU A 278 -25.55 -8.15 -21.81
CA LEU A 278 -25.57 -8.20 -20.35
C LEU A 278 -26.75 -9.05 -19.89
N THR A 279 -26.52 -10.01 -19.01
CA THR A 279 -27.55 -10.79 -18.33
C THR A 279 -27.45 -10.48 -16.85
N LEU A 280 -28.44 -9.78 -16.30
CA LEU A 280 -28.46 -9.39 -14.89
C LEU A 280 -28.73 -10.61 -14.01
N ALA A 281 -28.35 -10.54 -12.74
CA ALA A 281 -28.66 -11.56 -11.73
C ALA A 281 -30.17 -11.92 -11.64
N SER A 282 -31.05 -10.97 -11.97
CA SER A 282 -32.51 -11.17 -12.06
C SER A 282 -32.95 -12.06 -13.23
N GLY A 283 -32.05 -12.39 -14.15
CA GLY A 283 -32.34 -13.06 -15.42
C GLY A 283 -32.74 -12.10 -16.54
N GLN A 284 -32.86 -10.80 -16.27
CA GLN A 284 -33.13 -9.81 -17.32
C GLN A 284 -31.95 -9.72 -18.29
N VAL A 285 -32.25 -9.75 -19.59
CA VAL A 285 -31.24 -9.71 -20.66
C VAL A 285 -31.29 -8.38 -21.38
N GLU A 286 -30.12 -7.79 -21.57
CA GLU A 286 -29.88 -6.53 -22.24
C GLU A 286 -28.86 -6.72 -23.38
N SER A 287 -29.37 -6.89 -24.60
CA SER A 287 -28.53 -7.05 -25.80
C SER A 287 -28.57 -5.77 -26.63
N GLY A 288 -27.44 -5.40 -27.23
CA GLY A 288 -27.35 -4.14 -27.95
C GLY A 288 -25.96 -3.75 -28.43
N PHE A 289 -25.84 -2.47 -28.77
CA PHE A 289 -24.56 -1.82 -29.06
C PHE A 289 -24.21 -0.89 -27.89
N TRP A 290 -22.98 -0.99 -27.41
CA TRP A 290 -22.43 -0.30 -26.25
C TRP A 290 -21.36 0.70 -26.71
N VAL A 291 -21.31 1.86 -26.05
CA VAL A 291 -20.26 2.86 -26.23
C VAL A 291 -19.84 3.33 -24.84
N ASN A 292 -18.58 3.13 -24.48
CA ASN A 292 -18.02 3.52 -23.18
C ASN A 292 -18.90 3.08 -22.00
N GLY A 293 -19.30 1.81 -21.97
CA GLY A 293 -20.12 1.25 -20.90
C GLY A 293 -21.62 1.54 -20.99
N VAL A 294 -22.08 2.36 -21.95
CA VAL A 294 -23.52 2.72 -22.09
C VAL A 294 -24.16 2.00 -23.28
N ARG A 295 -25.29 1.34 -23.05
CA ARG A 295 -26.08 0.70 -24.13
C ARG A 295 -26.81 1.75 -24.96
N VAL A 296 -26.24 2.13 -26.10
CA VAL A 296 -26.78 3.16 -27.00
C VAL A 296 -27.82 2.63 -27.99
N ARG A 297 -27.80 1.34 -28.31
CA ARG A 297 -28.81 0.70 -29.19
C ARG A 297 -29.28 -0.61 -28.61
N ASP A 298 -30.55 -0.94 -28.82
CA ASP A 298 -31.10 -2.25 -28.48
C ASP A 298 -30.67 -3.34 -29.48
N GLN A 299 -31.10 -4.58 -29.24
CA GLN A 299 -30.82 -5.74 -30.09
C GLN A 299 -31.29 -5.57 -31.54
N LYS A 300 -32.33 -4.74 -31.79
CA LYS A 300 -32.86 -4.45 -33.13
C LYS A 300 -32.16 -3.26 -33.79
N GLY A 301 -31.13 -2.70 -33.15
CA GLY A 301 -30.40 -1.53 -33.63
C GLY A 301 -31.13 -0.21 -33.41
N LYS A 302 -32.26 -0.20 -32.70
CA LYS A 302 -32.99 1.03 -32.38
C LYS A 302 -32.17 1.84 -31.38
N LEU A 303 -31.98 3.12 -31.68
CA LEU A 303 -31.32 4.06 -30.77
C LEU A 303 -32.14 4.16 -29.48
N LEU A 304 -31.46 3.99 -28.35
CA LEU A 304 -32.03 4.16 -27.03
C LEU A 304 -31.86 5.62 -26.60
N PRO A 305 -32.83 6.19 -25.85
CA PRO A 305 -32.63 7.49 -25.24
C PRO A 305 -31.39 7.47 -24.34
N ASP A 306 -30.65 8.57 -24.36
CA ASP A 306 -29.50 8.71 -23.48
C ASP A 306 -29.97 8.81 -22.01
N PRO A 307 -29.47 7.96 -21.09
CA PRO A 307 -29.83 8.04 -19.69
C PRO A 307 -29.56 9.41 -19.06
N LEU A 308 -28.48 10.10 -19.47
CA LEU A 308 -28.15 11.43 -18.96
C LEU A 308 -29.17 12.47 -19.45
N ASP A 309 -29.57 12.44 -20.72
CA ASP A 309 -30.59 13.35 -21.25
C ASP A 309 -31.91 13.18 -20.50
N LEU A 310 -32.34 11.92 -20.30
CA LEU A 310 -33.53 11.61 -19.52
C LEU A 310 -33.41 12.09 -18.07
N ALA A 311 -32.25 11.89 -17.45
CA ALA A 311 -31.98 12.36 -16.10
C ALA A 311 -32.11 13.89 -16.02
N LEU A 312 -31.40 14.64 -16.88
CA LEU A 312 -31.40 16.10 -16.89
C LEU A 312 -32.81 16.70 -17.06
N LEU A 313 -33.62 16.12 -17.94
CA LEU A 313 -35.02 16.55 -18.14
C LEU A 313 -35.91 16.26 -16.93
N ASN A 314 -35.55 15.27 -16.11
CA ASN A 314 -36.38 14.77 -15.01
C ASN A 314 -35.89 15.19 -13.62
N GLN A 315 -34.69 15.77 -13.49
CA GLN A 315 -34.07 16.11 -12.20
C GLN A 315 -34.93 17.02 -11.33
N GLY A 316 -35.58 18.04 -11.92
CA GLY A 316 -36.47 18.93 -11.18
C GLY A 316 -37.61 18.20 -10.49
N ARG A 317 -38.28 17.29 -11.22
CA ARG A 317 -39.37 16.46 -10.66
C ARG A 317 -38.86 15.53 -9.57
N LEU A 318 -37.73 14.85 -9.77
CA LEU A 318 -37.15 13.94 -8.78
C LEU A 318 -36.83 14.65 -7.47
N LEU A 319 -36.27 15.87 -7.56
CA LEU A 319 -36.00 16.70 -6.39
C LEU A 319 -37.32 17.12 -5.71
N ASP A 320 -38.28 17.66 -6.45
CA ASP A 320 -39.55 18.13 -5.89
C ASP A 320 -40.30 17.00 -5.16
N GLU A 321 -40.30 15.78 -5.72
CA GLU A 321 -40.87 14.59 -5.09
C GLU A 321 -40.11 14.15 -3.82
N ALA A 322 -38.79 14.26 -3.81
CA ALA A 322 -37.99 14.00 -2.61
C ALA A 322 -38.30 15.03 -1.51
N LEU A 323 -38.33 16.32 -1.84
CA LEU A 323 -38.58 17.41 -0.89
C LEU A 323 -40.03 17.41 -0.37
N ALA A 324 -41.01 17.09 -1.22
CA ALA A 324 -42.42 17.02 -0.83
C ALA A 324 -42.72 15.91 0.19
N ARG A 325 -41.90 14.86 0.24
CA ARG A 325 -42.01 13.75 1.21
C ARG A 325 -41.54 14.13 2.61
N VAL A 326 -40.88 15.27 2.79
CA VAL A 326 -40.45 15.74 4.11
C VAL A 326 -41.68 16.20 4.92
N PRO A 327 -42.06 15.49 6.00
CA PRO A 327 -43.20 15.87 6.83
C PRO A 327 -42.88 17.16 7.60
N ARG A 328 -43.91 17.86 8.07
CA ARG A 328 -43.71 18.96 9.04
C ARG A 328 -43.42 18.39 10.43
N SER A 329 -42.71 19.17 11.26
CA SER A 329 -42.49 18.87 12.67
C SER A 329 -43.82 18.60 13.36
N ALA A 330 -43.80 17.59 14.22
CA ALA A 330 -44.90 17.23 15.10
C ALA A 330 -44.29 16.75 16.41
N PRO A 331 -44.85 17.11 17.58
CA PRO A 331 -44.41 16.55 18.85
C PRO A 331 -44.48 15.02 18.81
N PRO A 332 -43.53 14.32 19.41
CA PRO A 332 -42.37 14.79 20.20
C PRO A 332 -41.17 15.17 19.31
N ILE A 333 -39.95 15.32 19.86
CA ILE A 333 -38.73 15.60 19.08
C ILE A 333 -38.63 14.67 17.88
N GLN A 334 -38.48 15.21 16.67
CA GLN A 334 -38.30 14.45 15.43
C GLN A 334 -36.84 14.44 14.98
N LEU A 335 -36.49 13.41 14.21
CA LEU A 335 -35.22 13.31 13.50
C LEU A 335 -35.46 13.43 11.99
N TYR A 336 -34.74 14.35 11.36
CA TYR A 336 -34.66 14.50 9.91
C TYR A 336 -33.27 14.10 9.44
N SER A 337 -33.17 13.66 8.18
CA SER A 337 -31.87 13.29 7.60
C SER A 337 -31.66 13.85 6.20
N LEU A 338 -30.42 14.23 5.94
CA LEU A 338 -29.92 14.61 4.61
C LEU A 338 -28.69 13.77 4.31
N VAL A 339 -28.79 12.87 3.35
CA VAL A 339 -27.69 11.99 2.95
C VAL A 339 -27.23 12.35 1.54
N LEU A 340 -25.92 12.43 1.32
CA LEU A 340 -25.32 12.76 0.03
C LEU A 340 -24.24 11.74 -0.33
N ALA A 341 -24.36 11.14 -1.52
CA ALA A 341 -23.30 10.38 -2.18
C ALA A 341 -22.78 11.20 -3.38
N GLY A 342 -21.54 11.66 -3.30
CA GLY A 342 -21.01 12.70 -4.18
C GLY A 342 -20.39 12.19 -5.49
N ASP A 343 -19.64 11.10 -5.44
CA ASP A 343 -18.98 10.53 -6.62
C ASP A 343 -19.82 9.39 -7.22
N GLY A 344 -20.15 9.53 -8.51
CA GLY A 344 -20.94 8.58 -9.26
C GLY A 344 -20.17 7.55 -10.09
N GLN A 345 -18.83 7.55 -10.03
CA GLN A 345 -17.96 6.54 -10.63
C GLN A 345 -17.85 5.31 -9.74
N GLN A 346 -17.75 5.49 -8.41
CA GLN A 346 -17.67 4.39 -7.46
C GLN A 346 -18.99 4.09 -6.73
N SER A 347 -19.43 2.84 -6.76
CA SER A 347 -20.67 2.34 -6.17
C SER A 347 -20.66 2.33 -4.64
N VAL A 348 -19.48 2.33 -3.99
CA VAL A 348 -19.35 2.32 -2.52
C VAL A 348 -20.09 3.48 -1.87
N PHE A 349 -20.00 4.69 -2.44
CA PHE A 349 -20.64 5.88 -1.90
C PHE A 349 -22.17 5.78 -1.94
N LEU A 350 -22.73 5.18 -3.00
CA LEU A 350 -24.16 4.90 -3.10
C LEU A 350 -24.60 3.85 -2.07
N ARG A 351 -23.87 2.72 -1.97
CA ARG A 351 -24.19 1.63 -1.01
C ARG A 351 -24.18 2.16 0.42
N GLU A 352 -23.14 2.91 0.75
CA GLU A 352 -22.96 3.49 2.06
C GLU A 352 -24.06 4.53 2.39
N ALA A 353 -24.40 5.41 1.44
CA ALA A 353 -25.51 6.35 1.59
C ALA A 353 -26.85 5.64 1.81
N ASP A 354 -27.12 4.55 1.09
CA ASP A 354 -28.34 3.75 1.24
C ASP A 354 -28.41 3.06 2.60
N TYR A 355 -27.30 2.47 3.05
CA TYR A 355 -27.24 1.86 4.38
C TYR A 355 -27.48 2.90 5.47
N VAL A 356 -26.78 4.04 5.45
CA VAL A 356 -26.92 5.07 6.47
C VAL A 356 -28.33 5.65 6.47
N SER A 357 -28.91 5.92 5.29
CA SER A 357 -30.29 6.40 5.18
C SER A 357 -31.28 5.39 5.77
N ASN A 358 -31.11 4.10 5.49
CA ASN A 358 -31.95 3.04 6.05
C ASN A 358 -31.75 2.88 7.56
N MET A 359 -30.52 2.94 8.07
CA MET A 359 -30.23 2.86 9.50
C MET A 359 -30.86 4.04 10.26
N LEU A 360 -30.73 5.27 9.74
CA LEU A 360 -31.37 6.45 10.33
C LEU A 360 -32.90 6.31 10.38
N LYS A 361 -33.51 5.74 9.34
CA LYS A 361 -34.94 5.46 9.29
C LYS A 361 -35.38 4.41 10.32
N VAL A 362 -34.74 3.24 10.28
CA VAL A 362 -35.19 2.04 10.99
C VAL A 362 -34.77 2.07 12.46
N ARG A 363 -33.51 2.40 12.75
CA ARG A 363 -32.96 2.38 14.11
C ARG A 363 -33.19 3.70 14.85
N PHE A 364 -33.01 4.82 14.14
CA PHE A 364 -33.10 6.15 14.73
C PHE A 364 -34.42 6.87 14.43
N GLY A 365 -35.37 6.22 13.78
CA GLY A 365 -36.73 6.74 13.59
C GLY A 365 -36.80 8.03 12.76
N ALA A 366 -35.82 8.27 11.88
CA ALA A 366 -35.83 9.46 11.02
C ALA A 366 -37.06 9.47 10.10
N ARG A 367 -37.84 10.55 10.14
CA ARG A 367 -39.12 10.67 9.42
C ARG A 367 -39.05 11.52 8.16
N GLY A 368 -38.20 12.56 8.13
CA GLY A 368 -38.00 13.41 6.96
C GLY A 368 -36.63 13.20 6.36
N GLN A 369 -36.56 12.31 5.35
CA GLN A 369 -35.31 11.92 4.72
C GLN A 369 -35.19 12.51 3.31
N VAL A 370 -34.06 13.15 3.03
CA VAL A 370 -33.65 13.54 1.69
C VAL A 370 -32.34 12.84 1.38
N THR A 371 -32.27 12.11 0.26
CA THR A 371 -31.03 11.48 -0.21
C THR A 371 -30.71 12.04 -1.59
N LEU A 372 -29.51 12.57 -1.77
CA LEU A 372 -28.98 13.09 -3.03
C LEU A 372 -27.84 12.18 -3.49
N VAL A 373 -27.84 11.74 -4.75
CA VAL A 373 -26.88 10.74 -5.24
C VAL A 373 -26.41 11.09 -6.64
N ASN A 374 -25.10 11.11 -6.83
CA ASN A 374 -24.50 10.91 -8.15
C ASN A 374 -24.13 9.43 -8.31
N HIS A 375 -24.50 8.84 -9.44
CA HIS A 375 -24.20 7.44 -9.79
C HIS A 375 -24.53 7.19 -11.26
N ARG A 376 -23.73 6.38 -11.96
CA ARG A 376 -23.98 5.99 -13.37
C ARG A 376 -25.36 5.36 -13.60
N ASP A 377 -25.86 4.58 -12.64
CA ASP A 377 -27.11 3.81 -12.82
C ASP A 377 -28.35 4.42 -12.11
N GLN A 378 -28.18 5.44 -11.27
CA GLN A 378 -29.29 6.02 -10.48
C GLN A 378 -29.70 7.42 -10.92
N MET A 379 -29.07 7.98 -11.96
CA MET A 379 -29.31 9.35 -12.42
C MET A 379 -30.76 9.64 -12.84
N THR A 380 -31.52 8.62 -13.28
CA THR A 380 -32.93 8.77 -13.69
C THR A 380 -33.94 8.52 -12.56
N THR A 381 -33.50 7.97 -11.43
CA THR A 381 -34.38 7.51 -10.34
C THR A 381 -34.20 8.33 -9.05
N ARG A 382 -33.07 9.03 -8.91
CA ARG A 382 -32.73 9.80 -7.71
C ARG A 382 -32.34 11.24 -8.05
N PRO A 383 -32.62 12.19 -7.15
CA PRO A 383 -32.11 13.55 -7.30
C PRO A 383 -30.58 13.56 -7.18
N MET A 384 -29.91 14.24 -8.11
CA MET A 384 -28.45 14.32 -8.16
C MET A 384 -27.88 15.05 -6.93
N ALA A 385 -26.68 14.65 -6.53
CA ALA A 385 -25.86 15.36 -5.56
C ALA A 385 -25.21 16.58 -6.23
N THR A 386 -25.92 17.70 -6.19
CA THR A 386 -25.40 19.00 -6.64
C THR A 386 -25.47 20.01 -5.50
N ARG A 387 -24.61 21.04 -5.53
CA ARG A 387 -24.64 22.17 -4.58
C ARG A 387 -26.01 22.83 -4.47
N GLU A 388 -26.71 22.99 -5.59
CA GLU A 388 -28.06 23.58 -5.61
C GLU A 388 -29.10 22.65 -4.97
N ASN A 389 -29.08 21.35 -5.29
CA ASN A 389 -29.99 20.38 -4.69
C ASN A 389 -29.77 20.25 -3.18
N LEU A 390 -28.50 20.29 -2.74
CA LEU A 390 -28.12 20.32 -1.32
C LEU A 390 -28.70 21.56 -0.61
N THR A 391 -28.55 22.74 -1.21
CA THR A 391 -29.05 24.01 -0.66
C THR A 391 -30.58 23.99 -0.54
N ARG A 392 -31.29 23.47 -1.55
CA ARG A 392 -32.75 23.32 -1.54
C ARG A 392 -33.21 22.32 -0.48
N ALA A 393 -32.53 21.19 -0.37
CA ALA A 393 -32.79 20.19 0.67
C ALA A 393 -32.63 20.78 2.07
N ALA A 394 -31.52 21.48 2.33
CA ALA A 394 -31.29 22.15 3.62
C ALA A 394 -32.37 23.19 3.94
N ARG A 395 -32.80 23.97 2.93
CA ARG A 395 -33.92 24.92 3.08
C ARG A 395 -35.23 24.22 3.42
N THR A 396 -35.60 23.17 2.67
CA THR A 396 -36.82 22.42 2.97
C THR A 396 -36.78 21.81 4.36
N LEU A 397 -35.65 21.24 4.78
CA LEU A 397 -35.50 20.74 6.14
C LEU A 397 -35.68 21.84 7.18
N ALA A 398 -35.13 23.04 6.97
CA ALA A 398 -35.32 24.19 7.86
C ALA A 398 -36.78 24.63 7.96
N GLU A 399 -37.50 24.66 6.83
CA GLU A 399 -38.91 25.03 6.75
C GLU A 399 -39.85 24.00 7.38
N ARG A 400 -39.45 22.72 7.35
CA ARG A 400 -40.27 21.59 7.79
C ARG A 400 -40.00 21.20 9.23
N SER A 401 -38.77 21.33 9.72
CA SER A 401 -38.40 20.99 11.10
C SER A 401 -38.66 22.14 12.07
N GLY A 402 -38.92 21.78 13.33
CA GLY A 402 -39.05 22.71 14.44
C GLY A 402 -37.72 22.94 15.18
N PRO A 403 -37.62 23.97 16.03
CA PRO A 403 -36.43 24.23 16.85
C PRO A 403 -36.09 23.11 17.84
N GLU A 404 -37.09 22.33 18.22
CA GLU A 404 -36.96 21.13 19.03
C GLU A 404 -36.46 19.90 18.27
N ASP A 405 -36.34 19.94 16.94
CA ASP A 405 -35.94 18.78 16.15
C ASP A 405 -34.43 18.71 15.91
N LEU A 406 -33.96 17.51 15.55
CA LEU A 406 -32.58 17.23 15.17
C LEU A 406 -32.45 16.95 13.67
N ILE A 407 -31.35 17.39 13.08
CA ILE A 407 -30.99 17.10 11.69
C ILE A 407 -29.71 16.26 11.67
N PHE A 408 -29.76 15.09 11.03
CA PHE A 408 -28.58 14.26 10.77
C PHE A 408 -28.16 14.41 9.31
N ILE A 409 -26.95 14.90 9.07
CA ILE A 409 -26.39 15.13 7.75
C ILE A 409 -25.25 14.16 7.55
N TYR A 410 -25.33 13.34 6.50
CA TYR A 410 -24.27 12.42 6.13
C TYR A 410 -23.78 12.69 4.71
N LEU A 411 -22.48 12.91 4.55
CA LEU A 411 -21.84 13.17 3.26
C LEU A 411 -20.75 12.11 3.05
N THR A 412 -20.81 11.40 1.92
CA THR A 412 -19.78 10.41 1.53
C THR A 412 -19.35 10.64 0.08
N SER A 413 -18.04 10.76 -0.15
CA SER A 413 -17.42 10.94 -1.47
C SER A 413 -15.90 10.90 -1.36
N HIS A 414 -15.18 11.08 -2.48
CA HIS A 414 -13.78 11.47 -2.43
C HIS A 414 -13.61 12.90 -1.91
N GLY A 415 -12.41 13.19 -1.41
CA GLY A 415 -12.02 14.52 -0.94
C GLY A 415 -10.68 14.97 -1.48
N SER A 416 -10.52 16.26 -1.70
CA SER A 416 -9.28 16.87 -2.20
C SER A 416 -8.47 17.55 -1.08
N GLN A 417 -7.17 17.76 -1.33
CA GLN A 417 -6.29 18.50 -0.42
C GLN A 417 -6.77 19.92 -0.15
N ASP A 418 -7.52 20.53 -1.07
CA ASP A 418 -8.14 21.84 -0.92
C ASP A 418 -9.47 21.80 -0.13
N HIS A 419 -9.76 20.67 0.52
CA HIS A 419 -10.91 20.46 1.39
C HIS A 419 -12.24 20.57 0.63
N GLN A 420 -12.27 19.98 -0.57
CA GLN A 420 -13.45 19.88 -1.41
C GLN A 420 -13.95 18.44 -1.48
N LEU A 421 -15.27 18.28 -1.49
CA LEU A 421 -15.96 17.00 -1.63
C LEU A 421 -16.29 16.83 -3.11
N VAL A 422 -15.83 15.74 -3.71
CA VAL A 422 -16.06 15.46 -5.13
C VAL A 422 -17.55 15.28 -5.38
N LEU A 423 -18.09 15.98 -6.37
CA LEU A 423 -19.49 15.83 -6.81
C LEU A 423 -19.56 15.30 -8.25
N ASP A 424 -18.76 14.30 -8.61
CA ASP A 424 -18.71 13.80 -9.99
C ASP A 424 -19.97 13.01 -10.37
N GLN A 425 -20.54 13.34 -11.52
CA GLN A 425 -21.59 12.55 -12.16
C GLN A 425 -21.06 12.13 -13.53
N PRO A 426 -20.95 10.82 -13.82
CA PRO A 426 -20.46 10.33 -15.10
C PRO A 426 -21.10 11.06 -16.29
N ARG A 427 -20.25 11.62 -17.16
CA ARG A 427 -20.60 12.39 -18.37
C ARG A 427 -21.20 13.79 -18.12
N LEU A 428 -21.21 14.26 -16.88
CA LEU A 428 -21.67 15.60 -16.49
C LEU A 428 -20.66 16.26 -15.54
N GLN A 429 -19.97 17.28 -16.01
CA GLN A 429 -19.03 18.02 -15.17
C GLN A 429 -19.79 18.89 -14.17
N LEU A 430 -19.64 18.58 -12.89
CA LEU A 430 -20.17 19.35 -11.76
C LEU A 430 -19.00 20.03 -11.03
N ALA A 431 -19.31 21.11 -10.32
CA ALA A 431 -18.34 21.73 -9.42
C ALA A 431 -18.33 20.96 -8.09
N ASP A 432 -17.13 20.65 -7.60
CA ASP A 432 -16.93 20.08 -6.27
C ASP A 432 -17.43 21.04 -5.19
N LEU A 433 -17.69 20.49 -4.01
CA LEU A 433 -18.26 21.23 -2.89
C LEU A 433 -17.17 21.58 -1.89
N SER A 434 -16.76 22.86 -1.82
CA SER A 434 -15.83 23.31 -0.79
C SER A 434 -16.47 23.39 0.61
N SER A 435 -15.64 23.46 1.65
CA SER A 435 -16.08 23.62 3.04
C SER A 435 -16.89 24.89 3.29
N ASP A 436 -16.53 26.01 2.66
CA ASP A 436 -17.28 27.29 2.75
C ASP A 436 -18.63 27.23 2.01
N GLU A 437 -18.67 26.54 0.86
CA GLU A 437 -19.91 26.33 0.12
C GLU A 437 -20.86 25.39 0.86
N LEU A 438 -20.34 24.35 1.52
CA LEU A 438 -21.15 23.49 2.39
C LEU A 438 -21.73 24.29 3.57
N ALA A 439 -20.91 25.11 4.24
CA ALA A 439 -21.40 25.99 5.31
C ALA A 439 -22.50 26.93 4.81
N SER A 440 -22.31 27.51 3.61
CA SER A 440 -23.31 28.37 2.96
C SER A 440 -24.61 27.63 2.60
N ALA A 441 -24.50 26.40 2.07
CA ALA A 441 -25.65 25.57 1.72
C ALA A 441 -26.47 25.17 2.95
N LEU A 442 -25.80 24.96 4.10
CA LEU A 442 -26.43 24.59 5.37
C LEU A 442 -26.88 25.78 6.22
N ALA A 443 -26.58 27.02 5.82
CA ALA A 443 -26.97 28.24 6.54
C ALA A 443 -28.46 28.33 6.92
N PRO A 444 -29.44 27.83 6.12
CA PRO A 444 -30.85 27.79 6.54
C PRO A 444 -31.09 27.00 7.84
N LEU A 445 -30.20 26.07 8.19
CA LEU A 445 -30.31 25.19 9.36
C LEU A 445 -29.53 25.73 10.58
N LYS A 446 -29.05 26.97 10.57
CA LYS A 446 -28.27 27.56 11.67
C LYS A 446 -28.96 27.48 13.04
N ASP A 447 -30.30 27.55 13.06
CA ASP A 447 -31.11 27.54 14.28
C ASP A 447 -31.56 26.11 14.70
N ARG A 448 -30.97 25.07 14.10
CA ARG A 448 -31.26 23.66 14.40
C ARG A 448 -30.05 22.98 15.03
N ASP A 449 -30.31 22.03 15.92
CA ASP A 449 -29.24 21.14 16.40
C ASP A 449 -28.97 20.09 15.32
N LYS A 450 -27.69 19.91 14.99
CA LYS A 450 -27.24 19.16 13.84
C LYS A 450 -26.15 18.16 14.21
N VAL A 451 -26.17 17.00 13.56
CA VAL A 451 -25.05 16.06 13.54
C VAL A 451 -24.61 15.95 12.10
N ILE A 452 -23.38 16.36 11.80
CA ILE A 452 -22.79 16.30 10.47
C ILE A 452 -21.68 15.26 10.50
N VAL A 453 -21.75 14.29 9.61
CA VAL A 453 -20.72 13.27 9.44
C VAL A 453 -20.24 13.32 8.00
N ILE A 454 -18.93 13.48 7.80
CA ILE A 454 -18.29 13.63 6.49
C ILE A 454 -17.26 12.52 6.31
N SER A 455 -17.57 11.54 5.45
CA SER A 455 -16.67 10.46 5.07
C SER A 455 -16.00 10.78 3.75
N ALA A 456 -14.81 11.37 3.84
CA ALA A 456 -13.97 11.74 2.69
C ALA A 456 -12.53 12.00 3.13
N CYS A 457 -11.58 11.91 2.18
CA CYS A 457 -10.20 12.35 2.38
C CYS A 457 -10.17 13.83 2.79
N TYR A 458 -9.23 14.22 3.64
CA TYR A 458 -9.03 15.61 4.10
C TYR A 458 -10.26 16.23 4.80
N SER A 459 -11.23 15.42 5.21
CA SER A 459 -12.53 15.87 5.75
C SER A 459 -12.42 16.70 7.03
N GLY A 460 -11.34 16.58 7.81
CA GLY A 460 -11.06 17.45 8.96
C GLY A 460 -11.04 18.94 8.62
N GLY A 461 -10.77 19.29 7.36
CA GLY A 461 -10.83 20.66 6.83
C GLY A 461 -12.20 21.33 6.93
N TYR A 462 -13.27 20.54 7.07
CA TYR A 462 -14.65 21.03 7.21
C TYR A 462 -15.02 21.43 8.63
N ILE A 463 -14.22 21.06 9.64
CA ILE A 463 -14.56 21.35 11.04
C ILE A 463 -14.55 22.86 11.28
N ALA A 464 -13.54 23.59 10.80
CA ALA A 464 -13.40 25.01 11.11
C ALA A 464 -14.53 25.88 10.53
N PRO A 465 -15.00 25.69 9.28
CA PRO A 465 -16.11 26.47 8.72
C PRO A 465 -17.50 26.09 9.25
N LEU A 466 -17.68 24.84 9.70
CA LEU A 466 -18.99 24.33 10.14
C LEU A 466 -19.19 24.39 11.66
N LYS A 467 -18.12 24.51 12.47
CA LYS A 467 -18.25 24.39 13.93
C LYS A 467 -19.07 25.54 14.52
N ASP A 468 -20.05 25.18 15.32
CA ASP A 468 -20.79 26.08 16.21
C ASP A 468 -21.27 25.29 17.44
N GLU A 469 -21.98 25.95 18.35
CA GLU A 469 -22.54 25.33 19.57
C GLU A 469 -23.76 24.43 19.31
N ARG A 470 -24.27 24.41 18.07
CA ARG A 470 -25.47 23.65 17.63
C ARG A 470 -25.12 22.53 16.66
N THR A 471 -23.84 22.25 16.43
CA THR A 471 -23.40 21.30 15.41
C THR A 471 -22.36 20.35 15.97
N VAL A 472 -22.68 19.05 16.03
CA VAL A 472 -21.69 17.99 16.13
C VAL A 472 -21.14 17.72 14.75
N ILE A 473 -19.81 17.61 14.62
CA ILE A 473 -19.13 17.32 13.36
C ILE A 473 -18.21 16.13 13.57
N MET A 474 -18.33 15.10 12.74
CA MET A 474 -17.43 13.95 12.69
C MET A 474 -16.83 13.85 11.28
N THR A 475 -15.55 13.55 11.21
CA THR A 475 -14.80 13.50 9.94
C THR A 475 -13.97 12.23 9.89
N ALA A 476 -13.92 11.59 8.72
CA ALA A 476 -13.19 10.34 8.52
C ALA A 476 -11.67 10.49 8.58
N ALA A 477 -11.14 11.70 8.37
CA ALA A 477 -9.71 11.95 8.39
C ALA A 477 -9.39 13.35 8.92
N ARG A 478 -8.15 13.54 9.36
CA ARG A 478 -7.57 14.87 9.65
C ARG A 478 -7.48 15.71 8.38
N ALA A 479 -7.41 17.04 8.53
CA ALA A 479 -7.43 17.99 7.42
C ALA A 479 -6.30 17.81 6.37
N ASP A 480 -5.19 17.17 6.74
CA ASP A 480 -4.01 16.90 5.90
C ASP A 480 -3.80 15.40 5.65
N ARG A 481 -4.81 14.55 5.90
CA ARG A 481 -4.73 13.08 5.77
C ARG A 481 -5.79 12.54 4.82
N VAL A 482 -5.47 11.45 4.15
CA VAL A 482 -6.43 10.67 3.34
C VAL A 482 -7.21 9.68 4.23
N SER A 483 -8.37 9.24 3.74
CA SER A 483 -9.15 8.14 4.33
C SER A 483 -9.25 6.99 3.31
N PHE A 484 -9.57 5.78 3.78
CA PHE A 484 -9.48 4.55 2.98
C PHE A 484 -10.82 3.81 2.82
N GLY A 485 -10.84 2.81 1.93
CA GLY A 485 -12.01 1.97 1.64
C GLY A 485 -12.95 2.53 0.58
N CYS A 486 -12.46 3.40 -0.32
CA CYS A 486 -13.27 4.03 -1.36
C CYS A 486 -13.29 3.24 -2.70
N SER A 487 -13.02 1.93 -2.67
CA SER A 487 -12.91 1.12 -3.88
C SER A 487 -14.30 0.70 -4.40
N GLU A 488 -14.39 0.30 -5.68
CA GLU A 488 -15.66 -0.11 -6.29
C GLU A 488 -16.21 -1.39 -5.64
N GLU A 489 -15.33 -2.20 -5.08
CA GLU A 489 -15.56 -3.51 -4.48
C GLU A 489 -15.98 -3.42 -3.01
N ALA A 490 -15.66 -2.31 -2.34
CA ALA A 490 -15.95 -2.12 -0.92
C ALA A 490 -17.43 -1.83 -0.64
N ASP A 491 -18.07 -2.56 0.27
CA ASP A 491 -19.44 -2.24 0.70
C ASP A 491 -19.52 -0.89 1.44
N PHE A 492 -18.42 -0.49 2.09
CA PHE A 492 -18.29 0.72 2.89
C PHE A 492 -16.87 1.28 2.87
N THR A 493 -16.76 2.60 3.04
CA THR A 493 -15.51 3.23 3.51
C THR A 493 -15.12 2.74 4.90
N TYR A 494 -13.84 2.74 5.25
CA TYR A 494 -13.38 2.21 6.55
C TYR A 494 -14.02 2.93 7.73
N PHE A 495 -14.13 4.26 7.63
CA PHE A 495 -14.78 5.06 8.65
C PHE A 495 -16.30 4.84 8.69
N GLY A 496 -16.93 4.71 7.52
CA GLY A 496 -18.35 4.37 7.39
C GLY A 496 -18.74 3.07 8.07
N ASP A 497 -17.99 2.02 7.77
CA ASP A 497 -18.12 0.68 8.36
C ASP A 497 -17.98 0.74 9.88
N ALA A 498 -16.86 1.31 10.35
CA ALA A 498 -16.56 1.43 11.77
C ALA A 498 -17.61 2.26 12.55
N LEU A 499 -18.13 3.34 11.97
CA LEU A 499 -19.12 4.18 12.65
C LEU A 499 -20.53 3.61 12.59
N PHE A 500 -21.00 3.21 11.41
CA PHE A 500 -22.41 2.88 11.15
C PHE A 500 -22.71 1.38 11.20
N ALA A 501 -21.81 0.54 10.69
CA ALA A 501 -21.99 -0.91 10.72
C ALA A 501 -21.55 -1.52 12.06
N GLU A 502 -20.54 -0.94 12.72
CA GLU A 502 -20.03 -1.45 14.00
C GLU A 502 -20.50 -0.61 15.20
N ALA A 503 -20.04 0.63 15.34
CA ALA A 503 -20.13 1.37 16.60
C ALA A 503 -21.55 1.80 16.97
N LEU A 504 -22.30 2.38 16.02
CA LEU A 504 -23.70 2.80 16.25
C LEU A 504 -24.67 1.63 16.40
N ASN A 505 -24.25 0.41 16.08
CA ASN A 505 -25.00 -0.78 16.43
C ASN A 505 -24.83 -1.18 17.90
N GLN A 506 -23.67 -0.84 18.51
CA GLN A 506 -23.33 -1.15 19.89
C GLN A 506 -23.78 -0.08 20.90
N THR A 507 -23.80 1.20 20.50
CA THR A 507 -24.18 2.30 21.38
C THR A 507 -24.97 3.39 20.64
N ASP A 508 -25.86 4.06 21.36
CA ASP A 508 -26.58 5.23 20.86
C ASP A 508 -25.90 6.56 21.27
N ASP A 509 -24.81 6.52 22.04
CA ASP A 509 -24.02 7.70 22.40
C ASP A 509 -23.07 8.05 21.25
N LEU A 510 -23.34 9.16 20.56
CA LEU A 510 -22.57 9.61 19.39
C LEU A 510 -21.07 9.77 19.67
N LYS A 511 -20.70 10.28 20.85
CA LYS A 511 -19.29 10.48 21.19
C LYS A 511 -18.62 9.13 21.44
N GLN A 512 -19.28 8.23 22.16
CA GLN A 512 -18.77 6.88 22.38
C GLN A 512 -18.65 6.10 21.06
N ALA A 513 -19.66 6.18 20.19
CA ALA A 513 -19.64 5.52 18.90
C ALA A 513 -18.46 6.02 18.04
N PHE A 514 -18.22 7.33 18.03
CA PHE A 514 -17.07 7.89 17.33
C PHE A 514 -15.72 7.39 17.88
N GLU A 515 -15.55 7.31 19.20
CA GLU A 515 -14.30 6.80 19.80
C GLU A 515 -14.05 5.32 19.47
N LEU A 516 -15.12 4.51 19.44
CA LEU A 516 -15.06 3.12 18.98
C LEU A 516 -14.65 3.05 17.50
N ALA A 517 -15.31 3.85 16.65
CA ALA A 517 -15.00 3.89 15.23
C ALA A 517 -13.55 4.33 14.96
N ARG A 518 -13.08 5.38 15.64
CA ARG A 518 -11.69 5.86 15.54
C ARG A 518 -10.68 4.78 15.92
N THR A 519 -10.99 3.99 16.94
CA THR A 519 -10.13 2.88 17.38
C THR A 519 -10.10 1.76 16.35
N SER A 520 -11.27 1.34 15.84
CA SER A 520 -11.40 0.31 14.79
C SER A 520 -10.65 0.71 13.51
N VAL A 521 -10.82 1.95 13.05
CA VAL A 521 -10.10 2.50 11.88
C VAL A 521 -8.59 2.46 12.09
N ALA A 522 -8.08 2.94 13.23
CA ALA A 522 -6.64 2.95 13.50
C ALA A 522 -6.03 1.54 13.60
N GLU A 523 -6.78 0.56 14.09
CA GLU A 523 -6.36 -0.84 14.13
C GLU A 523 -6.32 -1.46 12.73
N ARG A 524 -7.35 -1.18 11.92
CA ARG A 524 -7.43 -1.61 10.53
C ARG A 524 -6.30 -1.04 9.68
N GLU A 525 -6.10 0.27 9.71
CA GLU A 525 -5.03 0.95 8.98
C GLU A 525 -3.64 0.44 9.38
N ARG A 526 -3.40 0.24 10.69
CA ARG A 526 -2.12 -0.32 11.16
C ARG A 526 -1.89 -1.75 10.66
N ARG A 527 -2.93 -2.58 10.65
CA ARG A 527 -2.86 -3.95 10.15
C ARG A 527 -2.54 -3.99 8.66
N GLU A 528 -3.06 -3.03 7.91
CA GLU A 528 -2.92 -2.93 6.45
C GLU A 528 -1.76 -2.02 6.03
N GLY A 529 -0.96 -1.52 6.98
CA GLY A 529 0.25 -0.74 6.71
C GLY A 529 0.00 0.69 6.23
N PHE A 530 -1.23 1.19 6.33
CA PHE A 530 -1.57 2.55 5.91
C PHE A 530 -1.12 3.62 6.90
N GLU A 531 -0.81 4.81 6.37
CA GLU A 531 -0.64 6.01 7.18
C GLU A 531 -1.99 6.37 7.83
N ALA A 532 -1.98 6.58 9.16
CA ALA A 532 -3.22 6.78 9.91
C ALA A 532 -4.00 8.01 9.43
N SER A 533 -5.30 7.82 9.18
CA SER A 533 -6.22 8.89 8.75
C SER A 533 -6.58 9.86 9.87
N GLU A 534 -6.53 9.40 11.14
CA GLU A 534 -6.86 10.15 12.35
C GLU A 534 -8.24 10.85 12.30
N PRO A 535 -9.35 10.09 12.31
CA PRO A 535 -10.69 10.66 12.36
C PRO A 535 -10.85 11.70 13.48
N GLN A 536 -11.55 12.81 13.20
CA GLN A 536 -11.74 13.92 14.17
C GLN A 536 -13.22 14.19 14.50
N ILE A 537 -13.47 14.70 15.72
CA ILE A 537 -14.79 15.08 16.21
C ILE A 537 -14.79 16.47 16.88
N TRP A 538 -15.79 17.29 16.55
CA TRP A 538 -16.24 18.45 17.31
C TRP A 538 -17.63 18.14 17.88
N ALA A 539 -17.79 18.15 19.22
CA ALA A 539 -19.03 17.70 19.85
C ALA A 539 -19.46 18.61 21.01
N PRO A 540 -20.22 19.68 20.74
CA PRO A 540 -20.73 20.56 21.79
C PRO A 540 -21.70 19.80 22.71
N PRO A 541 -21.58 19.93 24.05
CA PRO A 541 -22.39 19.16 25.00
C PRO A 541 -23.90 19.32 24.84
N ALA A 542 -24.36 20.50 24.40
CA ALA A 542 -25.78 20.80 24.23
C ALA A 542 -26.44 19.88 23.18
N VAL A 543 -25.80 19.71 22.03
CA VAL A 543 -26.30 18.85 20.95
C VAL A 543 -26.27 17.38 21.36
N LEU A 544 -25.21 16.93 22.04
CA LEU A 544 -25.13 15.56 22.56
C LEU A 544 -26.25 15.28 23.59
N ALA A 545 -26.57 16.24 24.45
CA ALA A 545 -27.68 16.12 25.39
C ALA A 545 -29.04 16.07 24.67
N HIS A 546 -29.23 16.88 23.63
CA HIS A 546 -30.43 16.86 22.81
C HIS A 546 -30.61 15.51 22.08
N TRP A 547 -29.54 14.95 21.52
CA TRP A 547 -29.55 13.60 20.94
C TRP A 547 -29.95 12.52 21.96
N LYS A 548 -29.39 12.57 23.18
CA LYS A 548 -29.77 11.65 24.26
C LYS A 548 -31.24 11.77 24.64
N GLN A 549 -31.80 12.98 24.61
CA GLN A 549 -33.22 13.22 24.86
C GLN A 549 -34.11 12.60 23.78
N LEU A 550 -33.76 12.75 22.50
CA LEU A 550 -34.43 12.06 21.39
C LEU A 550 -34.44 10.54 21.62
N ARG A 551 -33.29 9.94 21.93
CA ARG A 551 -33.19 8.49 22.16
C ARG A 551 -34.01 8.02 23.34
N LYS A 552 -33.99 8.76 24.44
CA LYS A 552 -34.83 8.47 25.61
C LYS A 552 -36.31 8.47 25.24
N HIS A 553 -36.75 9.48 24.48
CA HIS A 553 -38.14 9.57 24.03
C HIS A 553 -38.55 8.37 23.15
N GLN A 554 -37.70 7.99 22.20
CA GLN A 554 -37.96 6.85 21.31
C GLN A 554 -38.03 5.52 22.09
N ALA A 555 -37.18 5.33 23.10
CA ALA A 555 -37.24 4.17 23.98
C ALA A 555 -38.55 4.13 24.80
N GLU A 556 -39.00 5.28 25.33
CA GLU A 556 -40.27 5.40 26.05
C GLU A 556 -41.49 5.13 25.15
N GLU A 557 -41.48 5.56 23.89
CA GLU A 557 -42.51 5.20 22.90
C GLU A 557 -42.51 3.70 22.57
N ALA A 558 -41.35 3.11 22.33
CA ALA A 558 -41.24 1.68 22.03
C ALA A 558 -41.79 0.81 23.18
N LEU A 559 -41.46 1.15 24.43
CA LEU A 559 -41.98 0.47 25.62
C LEU A 559 -43.50 0.62 25.75
N ARG A 560 -44.06 1.81 25.48
CA ARG A 560 -45.52 2.05 25.50
C ARG A 560 -46.24 1.24 24.42
N ASN A 561 -45.72 1.23 23.19
CA ASN A 561 -46.31 0.47 22.08
C ASN A 561 -46.26 -1.05 22.35
N ALA A 562 -45.16 -1.55 22.90
CA ALA A 562 -45.05 -2.96 23.28
C ALA A 562 -46.04 -3.35 24.39
N ALA A 563 -46.23 -2.48 25.39
CA ALA A 563 -47.20 -2.69 26.45
C ALA A 563 -48.65 -2.69 25.92
N GLN A 564 -48.97 -1.79 24.98
CA GLN A 564 -50.29 -1.72 24.36
C GLN A 564 -50.58 -2.95 23.48
N ALA A 565 -49.62 -3.36 22.65
CA ALA A 565 -49.76 -4.57 21.84
C ALA A 565 -50.01 -5.82 22.70
N LYS A 566 -49.30 -5.94 23.83
CA LYS A 566 -49.48 -7.03 24.80
C LYS A 566 -50.86 -6.99 25.48
N ALA A 567 -51.37 -5.79 25.80
CA ALA A 567 -52.71 -5.63 26.38
C ALA A 567 -53.81 -5.98 25.38
N GLU A 568 -53.65 -5.61 24.10
CA GLU A 568 -54.59 -5.96 23.02
C GLU A 568 -54.60 -7.46 22.71
N GLU A 569 -53.45 -8.13 22.84
CA GLU A 569 -53.33 -9.59 22.69
C GLU A 569 -54.00 -10.32 23.86
N GLN A 570 -53.82 -9.84 25.10
CA GLN A 570 -54.49 -10.39 26.29
C GLN A 570 -56.02 -10.18 26.27
N ALA A 571 -56.51 -9.09 25.69
CA ALA A 571 -57.94 -8.82 25.54
C ALA A 571 -58.64 -9.69 24.46
N LYS A 572 -57.87 -10.32 23.57
CA LYS A 572 -58.39 -11.19 22.48
C LYS A 572 -58.44 -12.68 22.83
N THR A 573 -57.92 -13.08 24.00
CA THR A 573 -57.99 -14.47 24.47
C THR A 573 -59.31 -14.69 25.23
N PRO A 574 -60.28 -15.48 24.73
CA PRO A 574 -61.49 -15.76 25.48
C PRO A 574 -61.13 -16.58 26.72
N ALA A 575 -61.61 -16.17 27.89
CA ALA A 575 -61.53 -16.99 29.10
C ALA A 575 -62.28 -18.31 28.83
N SER A 576 -61.54 -19.39 28.62
CA SER A 576 -62.10 -20.75 28.62
C SER A 576 -62.43 -21.11 30.06
N HIS A 577 -63.70 -20.95 30.44
CA HIS A 577 -64.27 -21.54 31.64
C HIS A 577 -64.91 -22.88 31.34
#